data_AF-A0AAD7CR82-F1
#
_entry.id   AF-A0AAD7CR82-F1
#
_cell.length_a   1.000
_cell.length_b   1.000
_cell.length_c   1.000
_cell.angle_alpha   90.00
_cell.angle_beta   90.00
_cell.angle_gamma   90.00
#
_symmetry.space_group_name_H-M   'P 1'
#
loop_
_entity.id
_entity.type
_entity.pdbx_description
1 polymer ?
#
loop_
_entity_poly.entity_id
_entity_poly.type
_entity_poly.pdbx_seq_one_letter_code
_entity_poly.pdbx_strand_id
1 'polypeptide(L)'
;MWGIFDETGIFLALCRHRFVLLLCDMIRSGELAKYPLAIIDELLDCFPKKSGLGYNVGCHLEVTIHNSNLGPRAKEWLLKMLVGAFHGHAHNRLCQFQFLATYIEGLGLEDLEGRFHRQQEITTYIKHFDSMEMYANLSKFLSDNYEQALGILRTKPVIKNWMRSEGIISVNKFHQWLAEEMEWFLMKKNTAAEQVITVEMDYVQKLVNLGTSKAKLSTVSKILRAATVAESSYDPAQVNAVKRAKCHAEKVYVHDMEAVQDLENQLDLKERWTTDCEEYNGGPL
;
A
#
# COMPACT_ATOMS: atom_id res chain seq x y z
N MET A 1 -17.21 -3.11 16.44
CA MET A 1 -17.90 -3.67 15.25
C MET A 1 -18.90 -4.69 15.77
N TRP A 2 -20.20 -4.53 15.48
CA TRP A 2 -21.24 -5.45 15.97
C TRP A 2 -21.11 -6.78 15.20
N GLY A 3 -20.69 -7.85 15.88
CA GLY A 3 -20.46 -9.18 15.28
C GLY A 3 -21.74 -9.95 14.95
N ILE A 4 -22.79 -9.26 14.49
CA ILE A 4 -24.04 -9.86 14.02
C ILE A 4 -23.96 -10.23 12.54
N PHE A 5 -23.09 -9.55 11.78
CA PHE A 5 -22.93 -9.75 10.34
C PHE A 5 -21.58 -10.37 10.01
N ASP A 6 -21.57 -11.27 9.04
CA ASP A 6 -20.34 -11.83 8.47
C ASP A 6 -19.61 -10.76 7.63
N GLU A 7 -20.33 -9.78 7.11
CA GLU A 7 -19.79 -8.61 6.41
C GLU A 7 -19.00 -7.70 7.37
N THR A 8 -17.71 -7.58 7.10
CA THR A 8 -16.75 -6.79 7.88
C THR A 8 -16.43 -5.45 7.23
N GLY A 9 -16.75 -5.28 5.95
CA GLY A 9 -16.61 -4.02 5.22
C GLY A 9 -16.93 -4.18 3.73
N ILE A 10 -16.61 -3.15 2.94
CA ILE A 10 -16.86 -3.14 1.49
C ILE A 10 -15.58 -2.65 0.80
N PHE A 11 -15.23 -3.32 -0.28
CA PHE A 11 -14.17 -2.91 -1.20
C PHE A 11 -14.81 -2.33 -2.46
N LEU A 12 -14.34 -1.16 -2.89
CA LEU A 12 -14.92 -0.39 -4.00
C LEU A 12 -13.88 -0.15 -5.11
N ALA A 13 -14.35 -0.19 -6.36
CA ALA A 13 -13.62 0.32 -7.50
C ALA A 13 -14.34 1.54 -8.07
N LEU A 14 -13.60 2.63 -8.27
CA LEU A 14 -14.13 3.88 -8.79
C LEU A 14 -13.43 4.24 -10.10
N CYS A 15 -14.16 4.88 -11.02
CA CYS A 15 -13.50 5.56 -12.14
C CYS A 15 -12.95 6.93 -11.69
N ARG A 16 -12.13 7.57 -12.54
CA ARG A 16 -11.61 8.92 -12.29
C ARG A 16 -12.69 9.99 -12.05
N HIS A 17 -13.90 9.77 -12.55
CA HIS A 17 -15.05 10.66 -12.36
C HIS A 17 -15.84 10.34 -11.07
N ARG A 18 -15.31 9.48 -10.20
CA ARG A 18 -15.92 9.05 -8.93
C ARG A 18 -17.21 8.23 -9.07
N PHE A 19 -17.38 7.58 -10.21
CA PHE A 19 -18.43 6.56 -10.38
C PHE A 19 -18.00 5.24 -9.78
N VAL A 20 -18.89 4.63 -8.99
CA VAL A 20 -18.76 3.24 -8.59
C VAL A 20 -18.87 2.36 -9.82
N LEU A 21 -17.78 1.64 -10.09
CA LEU A 21 -17.70 0.65 -11.16
C LEU A 21 -18.05 -0.73 -10.62
N LEU A 22 -17.47 -1.09 -9.47
CA LEU A 22 -17.65 -2.38 -8.82
C LEU A 22 -17.67 -2.24 -7.30
N LEU A 23 -18.40 -3.16 -6.68
CA LEU A 23 -18.59 -3.30 -5.24
C LEU A 23 -18.34 -4.75 -4.86
N CYS A 24 -17.57 -4.97 -3.79
CA CYS A 24 -17.33 -6.31 -3.25
C CYS A 24 -17.47 -6.28 -1.74
N ASP A 25 -18.37 -7.10 -1.19
CA ASP A 25 -18.50 -7.27 0.25
C ASP A 25 -17.27 -7.99 0.81
N MET A 26 -16.66 -7.41 1.84
CA MET A 26 -15.64 -8.08 2.62
C MET A 26 -16.30 -8.96 3.66
N ILE A 27 -16.12 -10.27 3.53
CA ILE A 27 -16.76 -11.29 4.34
C ILE A 27 -15.75 -11.89 5.32
N ARG A 28 -16.02 -11.73 6.60
CA ARG A 28 -15.32 -12.33 7.75
C ARG A 28 -13.84 -11.98 7.85
N SER A 29 -13.40 -10.93 7.15
CA SER A 29 -12.00 -10.48 7.10
C SER A 29 -11.87 -8.98 6.89
N GLY A 30 -10.74 -8.39 7.28
CA GLY A 30 -10.38 -7.05 6.79
C GLY A 30 -10.07 -7.05 5.28
N GLU A 31 -9.46 -5.97 4.83
CA GLU A 31 -8.96 -5.83 3.46
C GLU A 31 -7.82 -6.83 3.20
N LEU A 32 -8.13 -7.88 2.44
CA LEU A 32 -7.19 -8.90 1.98
C LEU A 32 -7.03 -8.83 0.48
N ALA A 33 -5.88 -9.27 -0.05
CA ALA A 33 -5.55 -9.23 -1.48
C ALA A 33 -6.60 -9.89 -2.40
N LYS A 34 -7.40 -10.84 -1.89
CA LYS A 34 -8.47 -11.48 -2.68
C LYS A 34 -9.51 -10.49 -3.23
N TYR A 35 -9.81 -9.39 -2.52
CA TYR A 35 -10.80 -8.41 -2.95
C TYR A 35 -10.31 -7.55 -4.13
N PRO A 36 -9.15 -6.86 -4.05
CA PRO A 36 -8.63 -6.15 -5.22
C PRO A 36 -8.37 -7.09 -6.40
N LEU A 37 -7.92 -8.33 -6.19
CA LEU A 37 -7.74 -9.29 -7.28
C LEU A 37 -9.06 -9.63 -7.99
N ALA A 38 -10.13 -9.89 -7.24
CA ALA A 38 -11.45 -10.16 -7.83
C ALA A 38 -11.99 -8.94 -8.60
N ILE A 39 -11.80 -7.74 -8.06
CA ILE A 39 -12.17 -6.50 -8.74
C ILE A 39 -11.38 -6.34 -10.05
N ILE A 40 -10.07 -6.57 -10.04
CA ILE A 40 -9.23 -6.47 -11.24
C ILE A 40 -9.65 -7.50 -12.29
N ASP A 41 -9.97 -8.73 -11.86
CA ASP A 41 -10.44 -9.80 -12.73
C ASP A 41 -11.64 -9.34 -13.58
N GLU A 42 -12.64 -8.74 -12.94
CA GLU A 42 -13.83 -8.17 -13.59
C GLU A 42 -13.52 -6.91 -14.42
N LEU A 43 -12.65 -6.02 -13.94
CA LEU A 43 -12.32 -4.79 -14.67
C LEU A 43 -11.58 -5.09 -15.98
N LEU A 44 -10.76 -6.14 -16.03
CA LEU A 44 -10.04 -6.54 -17.25
C LEU A 44 -10.99 -6.97 -18.37
N ASP A 45 -12.18 -7.47 -18.05
CA ASP A 45 -13.19 -7.87 -19.03
C ASP A 45 -14.09 -6.68 -19.46
N CYS A 46 -14.14 -5.61 -18.66
CA CYS A 46 -14.98 -4.44 -18.91
C CYS A 46 -14.25 -3.27 -19.59
N PHE A 47 -12.94 -3.13 -19.37
CA PHE A 47 -12.16 -1.97 -19.81
C PHE A 47 -11.14 -2.31 -20.91
N PRO A 48 -10.83 -1.33 -21.79
CA PRO A 48 -9.84 -1.55 -22.83
C PRO A 48 -8.43 -1.78 -22.28
N LYS A 49 -7.57 -2.35 -23.14
CA LYS A 49 -6.13 -2.49 -22.86
C LYS A 49 -5.50 -1.11 -22.57
N LYS A 50 -4.35 -1.12 -21.87
CA LYS A 50 -3.60 0.05 -21.38
C LYS A 50 -4.36 0.86 -20.32
N SER A 51 -5.06 0.17 -19.43
CA SER A 51 -5.75 0.78 -18.29
C SER A 51 -4.82 0.95 -17.09
N GLY A 52 -5.00 2.05 -16.35
CA GLY A 52 -4.32 2.31 -15.09
C GLY A 52 -5.25 2.12 -13.89
N LEU A 53 -4.76 1.50 -12.82
CA LEU A 53 -5.52 1.30 -11.57
C LEU A 53 -4.76 1.88 -10.37
N GLY A 54 -5.40 2.83 -9.70
CA GLY A 54 -4.89 3.45 -8.48
C GLY A 54 -5.19 2.62 -7.24
N TYR A 55 -4.16 2.37 -6.42
CA TYR A 55 -4.31 1.74 -5.11
C TYR A 55 -3.13 2.11 -4.20
N ASN A 56 -3.39 2.34 -2.91
CA ASN A 56 -2.38 2.88 -1.97
C ASN A 56 -1.14 1.98 -1.84
N VAL A 57 -1.32 0.67 -2.01
CA VAL A 57 -0.26 -0.34 -2.05
C VAL A 57 -0.16 -0.99 -3.44
N GLY A 58 -0.45 -0.23 -4.50
CA GLY A 58 -0.46 -0.69 -5.89
C GLY A 58 0.84 -1.38 -6.33
N CYS A 59 1.99 -0.94 -5.80
CA CYS A 59 3.29 -1.58 -6.04
C CYS A 59 3.36 -3.03 -5.53
N HIS A 60 2.84 -3.32 -4.33
CA HIS A 60 2.80 -4.67 -3.78
C HIS A 60 1.71 -5.51 -4.45
N LEU A 61 0.58 -4.88 -4.78
CA LEU A 61 -0.50 -5.54 -5.48
C LEU A 61 -0.07 -5.96 -6.90
N GLU A 62 0.73 -5.17 -7.61
CA GLU A 62 1.27 -5.55 -8.93
C GLU A 62 2.09 -6.84 -8.87
N VAL A 63 2.93 -7.00 -7.84
CA VAL A 63 3.66 -8.26 -7.60
C VAL A 63 2.70 -9.42 -7.36
N THR A 64 1.63 -9.18 -6.59
CA THR A 64 0.61 -10.20 -6.31
C THR A 64 -0.14 -10.61 -7.58
N ILE A 65 -0.52 -9.65 -8.43
CA ILE A 65 -1.19 -9.89 -9.72
C ILE A 65 -0.30 -10.76 -10.61
N HIS A 66 0.97 -10.40 -10.77
CA HIS A 66 1.91 -11.13 -11.62
C HIS A 66 2.15 -12.57 -11.18
N ASN A 67 2.11 -12.84 -9.87
CA ASN A 67 2.27 -14.17 -9.30
C ASN A 67 0.94 -14.96 -9.17
N SER A 68 -0.17 -14.39 -9.66
CA SER A 68 -1.48 -15.03 -9.66
C SER A 68 -1.87 -15.51 -11.06
N ASN A 69 -3.01 -16.19 -11.18
CA ASN A 69 -3.58 -16.58 -12.46
C ASN A 69 -3.93 -15.37 -13.36
N LEU A 70 -4.01 -14.16 -12.81
CA LEU A 70 -4.24 -12.93 -13.56
C LEU A 70 -2.99 -12.42 -14.29
N GLY A 71 -1.79 -12.87 -13.91
CA GLY A 71 -0.52 -12.33 -14.41
C GLY A 71 -0.41 -12.29 -15.94
N PRO A 72 -0.69 -13.39 -16.67
CA PRO A 72 -0.66 -13.39 -18.13
C PRO A 72 -1.64 -12.38 -18.75
N ARG A 73 -2.86 -12.30 -18.22
CA ARG A 73 -3.91 -11.42 -18.73
C ARG A 73 -3.60 -9.95 -18.42
N ALA A 74 -3.18 -9.64 -17.20
CA ALA A 74 -2.75 -8.30 -16.80
C ALA A 74 -1.60 -7.79 -17.69
N LYS A 75 -0.62 -8.65 -18.00
CA LYS A 75 0.48 -8.34 -18.92
C LYS A 75 -0.01 -8.08 -20.34
N GLU A 76 -0.87 -8.94 -20.89
CA GLU A 76 -1.45 -8.74 -22.22
C GLU A 76 -2.28 -7.45 -22.29
N TRP A 77 -2.98 -7.10 -21.22
CA TRP A 77 -3.76 -5.87 -21.12
C TRP A 77 -2.91 -4.64 -20.85
N LEU A 78 -1.60 -4.78 -20.63
CA LEU A 78 -0.72 -3.68 -20.24
C LEU A 78 -1.29 -2.92 -19.04
N LEU A 79 -1.83 -3.66 -18.07
CA LEU A 79 -2.36 -3.10 -16.84
C LEU A 79 -1.22 -2.40 -16.10
N LYS A 80 -1.44 -1.15 -15.71
CA LYS A 80 -0.48 -0.39 -14.90
C LYS A 80 -1.06 -0.11 -13.53
N MET A 81 -0.42 -0.61 -12.48
CA MET A 81 -0.75 -0.20 -11.12
C MET A 81 -0.16 1.19 -10.84
N LEU A 82 -0.91 1.99 -10.09
CA LEU A 82 -0.59 3.37 -9.75
C LEU A 82 -0.75 3.58 -8.24
N VAL A 83 0.05 4.48 -7.68
CA VAL A 83 -0.08 4.95 -6.30
C VAL A 83 -0.42 6.44 -6.34
N GLY A 84 -1.47 6.82 -5.60
CA GLY A 84 -1.93 8.19 -5.49
C GLY A 84 -0.87 9.13 -4.93
N ALA A 85 -1.01 10.43 -5.21
CA ALA A 85 0.02 11.42 -4.83
C ALA A 85 0.23 11.53 -3.30
N PHE A 86 -0.82 11.29 -2.52
CA PHE A 86 -0.77 11.36 -1.05
C PHE A 86 0.08 10.23 -0.46
N HIS A 87 -0.18 8.99 -0.90
CA HIS A 87 0.56 7.82 -0.42
C HIS A 87 1.90 7.65 -1.11
N GLY A 88 2.05 8.10 -2.35
CA GLY A 88 3.23 7.91 -3.17
C GLY A 88 4.54 8.37 -2.54
N HIS A 89 4.52 9.52 -1.85
CA HIS A 89 5.70 10.08 -1.19
C HIS A 89 6.15 9.27 0.04
N ALA A 90 5.29 8.40 0.59
CA ALA A 90 5.66 7.46 1.65
C ALA A 90 6.39 6.21 1.12
N HIS A 91 6.42 6.00 -0.20
CA HIS A 91 7.20 4.92 -0.81
C HIS A 91 8.62 5.37 -1.10
N ASN A 92 9.54 4.41 -1.19
CA ASN A 92 10.92 4.69 -1.59
C ASN A 92 11.00 5.28 -3.01
N ARG A 93 12.09 5.99 -3.30
CA ARG A 93 12.26 6.74 -4.56
C ARG A 93 12.13 5.87 -5.82
N LEU A 94 12.63 4.64 -5.80
CA LEU A 94 12.49 3.68 -6.91
C LEU A 94 11.03 3.30 -7.17
N CYS A 95 10.27 3.05 -6.11
CA CYS A 95 8.84 2.79 -6.21
C CYS A 95 8.08 4.01 -6.75
N GLN A 96 8.48 5.23 -6.36
CA GLN A 96 7.87 6.44 -6.90
C GLN A 96 8.01 6.54 -8.42
N PHE A 97 9.20 6.31 -8.99
CA PHE A 97 9.38 6.37 -10.45
C PHE A 97 8.46 5.43 -11.22
N GLN A 98 8.17 4.26 -10.65
CA GLN A 98 7.43 3.21 -11.34
C GLN A 98 5.92 3.31 -11.15
N PHE A 99 5.45 3.84 -10.02
CA PHE A 99 4.05 3.76 -9.61
C PHE A 99 3.42 5.11 -9.28
N LEU A 100 4.19 6.15 -8.98
CA LEU A 100 3.61 7.43 -8.59
C LEU A 100 2.90 8.06 -9.78
N ALA A 101 1.62 8.35 -9.58
CA ALA A 101 0.72 8.98 -10.54
C ALA A 101 1.34 10.18 -11.30
N THR A 102 2.12 11.02 -10.60
CA THR A 102 2.71 12.24 -11.19
C THR A 102 3.81 11.99 -12.23
N TYR A 103 4.43 10.80 -12.21
CA TYR A 103 5.48 10.42 -13.17
C TYR A 103 4.94 9.57 -14.33
N ILE A 104 3.65 9.26 -14.33
CA ILE A 104 3.03 8.36 -15.31
C ILE A 104 2.18 9.18 -16.27
N GLU A 105 2.56 9.13 -17.55
CA GLU A 105 1.85 9.85 -18.60
C GLU A 105 0.42 9.31 -18.81
N GLY A 106 -0.49 10.21 -19.16
CA GLY A 106 -1.89 9.89 -19.50
C GLY A 106 -2.88 10.05 -18.34
N LEU A 107 -2.42 10.07 -17.09
CA LEU A 107 -3.31 10.21 -15.94
C LEU A 107 -3.79 11.66 -15.72
N GLY A 108 -2.94 12.64 -16.02
CA GLY A 108 -3.20 14.05 -15.73
C GLY A 108 -2.95 14.36 -14.25
N LEU A 109 -3.77 15.23 -13.65
CA LEU A 109 -3.64 15.67 -12.25
C LEU A 109 -4.55 14.89 -11.29
N GLU A 110 -4.92 13.66 -11.64
CA GLU A 110 -5.75 12.83 -10.77
C GLU A 110 -4.97 12.40 -9.52
N ASP A 111 -5.62 12.52 -8.36
CA ASP A 111 -5.06 12.13 -7.07
C ASP A 111 -5.18 10.61 -6.81
N LEU A 112 -6.09 9.94 -7.54
CA LEU A 112 -6.49 8.54 -7.37
C LEU A 112 -7.14 8.24 -6.01
N GLU A 113 -7.73 9.25 -5.37
CA GLU A 113 -8.33 9.14 -4.05
C GLU A 113 -9.86 9.13 -4.11
N GLY A 114 -10.45 8.05 -3.59
CA GLY A 114 -11.89 7.93 -3.35
C GLY A 114 -12.22 8.17 -1.89
N ARG A 115 -13.09 9.15 -1.60
CA ARG A 115 -13.66 9.30 -0.24
C ARG A 115 -14.98 8.53 -0.20
N PHE A 116 -15.00 7.40 0.51
CA PHE A 116 -16.23 6.69 0.87
C PHE A 116 -16.13 6.20 2.31
N HIS A 117 -17.14 6.54 3.13
CA HIS A 117 -17.24 6.09 4.52
C HIS A 117 -18.55 5.33 4.77
N ARG A 118 -18.45 3.99 4.83
CA ARG A 118 -19.44 3.02 5.38
C ARG A 118 -20.80 2.88 4.65
N GLN A 119 -21.43 1.70 4.82
CA GLN A 119 -22.74 1.26 4.30
C GLN A 119 -23.90 2.28 4.34
N GLN A 120 -23.98 3.17 5.35
CA GLN A 120 -25.04 4.20 5.38
C GLN A 120 -24.88 5.22 4.23
N GLU A 121 -23.64 5.46 3.80
CA GLU A 121 -23.36 6.28 2.64
C GLU A 121 -23.58 5.54 1.32
N ILE A 122 -23.66 4.20 1.24
CA ILE A 122 -23.94 3.53 -0.05
C ILE A 122 -25.41 3.66 -0.42
N THR A 123 -26.32 3.41 0.53
CA THR A 123 -27.75 3.69 0.30
C THR A 123 -27.98 5.18 0.07
N THR A 124 -27.24 6.05 0.76
CA THR A 124 -27.29 7.49 0.53
C THR A 124 -26.66 7.87 -0.81
N TYR A 125 -25.58 7.22 -1.24
CA TYR A 125 -24.90 7.41 -2.52
C TYR A 125 -25.82 6.99 -3.66
N ILE A 126 -26.49 5.84 -3.55
CA ILE A 126 -27.48 5.39 -4.53
C ILE A 126 -28.68 6.37 -4.56
N LYS A 127 -29.16 6.83 -3.39
CA LYS A 127 -30.21 7.87 -3.34
C LYS A 127 -29.77 9.22 -3.91
N HIS A 128 -28.52 9.61 -3.68
CA HIS A 128 -27.90 10.84 -4.16
C HIS A 128 -27.56 10.76 -5.67
N PHE A 129 -27.26 9.55 -6.15
CA PHE A 129 -27.12 9.21 -7.56
C PHE A 129 -28.46 9.37 -8.28
N ASP A 130 -29.56 8.93 -7.64
CA ASP A 130 -30.92 9.04 -8.17
C ASP A 130 -31.49 10.47 -8.07
N SER A 131 -31.05 11.29 -7.10
CA SER A 131 -31.58 12.64 -6.84
C SER A 131 -30.99 13.77 -7.71
N MET A 132 -30.42 13.47 -8.89
CA MET A 132 -29.84 14.43 -9.87
C MET A 132 -28.60 15.23 -9.44
N GLU A 133 -28.08 15.09 -8.21
CA GLU A 133 -26.89 15.83 -7.76
C GLU A 133 -25.59 15.29 -8.37
N MET A 134 -25.55 14.01 -8.74
CA MET A 134 -24.37 13.41 -9.38
C MET A 134 -24.05 14.08 -10.73
N TYR A 135 -25.04 14.32 -11.59
CA TYR A 135 -24.79 14.95 -12.89
C TYR A 135 -24.31 16.39 -12.71
N ALA A 136 -24.87 17.13 -11.76
CA ALA A 136 -24.40 18.47 -11.42
C ALA A 136 -22.96 18.44 -10.88
N ASN A 137 -22.63 17.49 -10.00
CA ASN A 137 -21.27 17.30 -9.47
C ASN A 137 -20.28 16.87 -10.56
N LEU A 138 -20.70 16.00 -11.50
CA LEU A 138 -19.89 15.62 -12.66
C LEU A 138 -19.66 16.83 -13.57
N SER A 139 -20.71 17.58 -13.91
CA SER A 139 -20.59 18.79 -14.73
C SER A 139 -19.66 19.80 -14.07
N LYS A 140 -19.78 20.00 -12.75
CA LYS A 140 -18.88 20.86 -11.98
C LYS A 140 -17.44 20.31 -12.00
N PHE A 141 -17.24 19.02 -11.76
CA PHE A 141 -15.91 18.38 -11.82
C PHE A 141 -15.25 18.57 -13.19
N LEU A 142 -15.99 18.36 -14.28
CA LEU A 142 -15.49 18.55 -15.63
C LEU A 142 -15.18 20.03 -15.92
N SER A 143 -16.06 20.94 -15.51
CA SER A 143 -15.86 22.39 -15.69
C SER A 143 -14.65 22.90 -14.90
N ASP A 144 -14.55 22.55 -13.62
CA ASP A 144 -13.46 22.95 -12.72
C ASP A 144 -12.12 22.42 -13.26
N ASN A 145 -12.05 21.16 -13.70
CA ASN A 145 -10.83 20.59 -14.29
C ASN A 145 -10.46 21.24 -15.62
N TYR A 146 -11.44 21.60 -16.45
CA TYR A 146 -11.19 22.32 -17.69
C TYR A 146 -10.64 23.72 -17.44
N GLU A 147 -11.25 24.47 -16.51
CA GLU A 147 -10.76 25.79 -16.09
C GLU A 147 -9.35 25.70 -15.49
N GLN A 148 -9.09 24.70 -14.65
CA GLN A 148 -7.76 24.43 -14.10
C GLN A 148 -6.74 24.16 -15.21
N ALA A 149 -7.07 23.31 -16.19
CA ALA A 149 -6.21 23.02 -17.32
C ALA A 149 -5.89 24.29 -18.14
N LEU A 150 -6.89 25.14 -18.40
CA LEU A 150 -6.67 26.44 -19.03
C LEU A 150 -5.78 27.36 -18.19
N GLY A 151 -5.96 27.38 -16.87
CA GLY A 151 -5.11 28.09 -15.93
C GLY A 151 -3.65 27.66 -16.02
N ILE A 152 -3.38 26.35 -16.04
CA ILE A 152 -2.04 25.78 -16.20
C ILE A 152 -1.45 26.12 -17.56
N LEU A 153 -2.23 26.05 -18.64
CA LEU A 153 -1.74 26.41 -19.97
C LEU A 153 -1.30 27.88 -20.06
N ARG A 154 -1.95 28.77 -19.29
CA ARG A 154 -1.55 30.18 -19.19
C ARG A 154 -0.20 30.39 -18.50
N THR A 155 0.25 29.46 -17.65
CA THR A 155 1.58 29.57 -16.99
C THR A 155 2.73 29.10 -17.88
N LYS A 156 2.44 28.41 -19.01
CA LYS A 156 3.44 27.87 -19.94
C LYS A 156 4.50 28.88 -20.40
N PRO A 157 4.19 30.16 -20.70
CA PRO A 157 5.21 31.15 -21.06
C PRO A 157 6.18 31.44 -19.91
N VAL A 158 5.70 31.49 -18.67
CA VAL A 158 6.54 31.72 -17.47
C VAL A 158 7.52 30.57 -17.31
N ILE A 159 7.04 29.32 -17.41
CA ILE A 159 7.89 28.12 -17.35
C ILE A 159 8.94 28.14 -18.46
N LYS A 160 8.55 28.50 -19.69
CA LYS A 160 9.51 28.62 -20.81
C LYS A 160 10.59 29.68 -20.58
N ASN A 161 10.23 30.81 -19.98
CA ASN A 161 11.20 31.86 -19.65
C ASN A 161 12.17 31.41 -18.56
N TRP A 162 11.65 30.73 -17.52
CA TRP A 162 12.47 30.14 -16.47
C TRP A 162 13.41 29.05 -17.02
N MET A 163 12.91 28.17 -17.88
CA MET A 163 13.75 27.19 -18.57
C MET A 163 14.89 27.87 -19.35
N ARG A 164 14.63 28.99 -20.03
CA ARG A 164 15.67 29.74 -20.74
C ARG A 164 16.69 30.38 -19.80
N SER A 165 16.27 30.93 -18.65
CA SER A 165 17.20 31.52 -17.67
C SER A 165 18.12 30.46 -17.07
N GLU A 166 17.62 29.24 -16.89
CA GLU A 166 18.39 28.09 -16.38
C GLU A 166 19.13 27.32 -17.48
N GLY A 167 19.11 27.78 -18.74
CA GLY A 167 19.77 27.11 -19.86
C GLY A 167 19.14 25.77 -20.29
N ILE A 168 17.89 25.49 -19.89
CA ILE A 168 17.14 24.29 -20.24
C ILE A 168 16.45 24.50 -21.60
N ILE A 169 16.98 23.85 -22.63
CA ILE A 169 16.54 24.07 -24.02
C ILE A 169 15.28 23.25 -24.36
N SER A 170 15.06 22.12 -23.69
CA SER A 170 13.96 21.19 -24.00
C SER A 170 13.35 20.58 -22.75
N VAL A 171 12.03 20.37 -22.79
CA VAL A 171 11.27 19.63 -21.74
C VAL A 171 11.77 18.19 -21.63
N ASN A 172 12.31 17.62 -22.70
CA ASN A 172 12.92 16.29 -22.69
C ASN A 172 14.06 16.17 -21.66
N LYS A 173 14.69 17.29 -21.26
CA LYS A 173 15.73 17.27 -20.23
C LYS A 173 15.19 16.80 -18.87
N PHE A 174 13.93 17.09 -18.54
CA PHE A 174 13.30 16.59 -17.32
C PHE A 174 13.11 15.06 -17.36
N HIS A 175 12.70 14.52 -18.50
CA HIS A 175 12.58 13.07 -18.68
C HIS A 175 13.95 12.37 -18.61
N GLN A 176 14.99 13.00 -19.17
CA GLN A 176 16.37 12.52 -19.06
C GLN A 176 16.84 12.51 -17.62
N TRP A 177 16.68 13.61 -16.88
CA TRP A 177 17.05 13.66 -15.45
C TRP A 177 16.31 12.62 -14.61
N LEU A 178 15.02 12.41 -14.88
CA LEU A 178 14.25 11.38 -14.19
C LEU A 178 14.77 9.96 -14.49
N ALA A 179 15.16 9.70 -15.74
CA ALA A 179 15.76 8.43 -16.14
C ALA A 179 17.17 8.24 -15.53
N GLU A 180 18.02 9.27 -15.58
CA GLU A 180 19.36 9.29 -14.96
C GLU A 180 19.26 9.03 -13.44
N GLU A 181 18.31 9.66 -12.75
CA GLU A 181 18.06 9.46 -11.33
C GLU A 181 17.61 8.01 -11.04
N MET A 182 16.67 7.48 -11.83
CA MET A 182 16.22 6.09 -11.71
C MET A 182 17.37 5.10 -11.93
N GLU A 183 18.18 5.30 -12.97
CA GLU A 183 19.35 4.46 -13.26
C GLU A 183 20.37 4.50 -12.12
N TRP A 184 20.64 5.68 -11.57
CA TRP A 184 21.54 5.84 -10.43
C TRP A 184 21.06 5.02 -9.22
N PHE A 185 19.77 5.08 -8.88
CA PHE A 185 19.22 4.28 -7.78
C PHE A 185 19.25 2.78 -8.07
N LEU A 186 18.99 2.36 -9.32
CA LEU A 186 19.09 0.95 -9.71
C LEU A 186 20.53 0.44 -9.60
N MET A 187 21.51 1.22 -10.06
CA MET A 187 22.93 0.89 -9.90
C MET A 187 23.32 0.81 -8.43
N LYS A 188 22.91 1.79 -7.61
CA LYS A 188 23.21 1.81 -6.17
C LYS A 188 22.61 0.60 -5.45
N LYS A 189 21.35 0.27 -5.72
CA LYS A 189 20.67 -0.92 -5.17
C LYS A 189 21.37 -2.23 -5.56
N ASN A 190 22.06 -2.25 -6.69
CA ASN A 190 22.82 -3.42 -7.15
C ASN A 190 24.26 -3.45 -6.63
N THR A 191 24.68 -2.50 -5.81
CA THR A 191 25.99 -2.55 -5.15
C THR A 191 25.95 -3.50 -3.96
N ALA A 192 27.00 -4.31 -3.80
CA ALA A 192 27.11 -5.25 -2.69
C ALA A 192 27.01 -4.55 -1.32
N ALA A 193 27.57 -3.34 -1.19
CA ALA A 193 27.54 -2.57 0.06
C ALA A 193 26.12 -2.14 0.45
N GLU A 194 25.32 -1.60 -0.48
CA GLU A 194 23.95 -1.20 -0.18
C GLU A 194 23.04 -2.41 0.08
N GLN A 195 23.27 -3.53 -0.62
CA GLN A 195 22.53 -4.77 -0.37
C GLN A 195 22.80 -5.31 1.03
N VAL A 196 24.05 -5.33 1.47
CA VAL A 196 24.42 -5.72 2.83
C VAL A 196 23.75 -4.78 3.85
N ILE A 197 23.88 -3.46 3.68
CA ILE A 197 23.24 -2.46 4.57
C ILE A 197 21.72 -2.66 4.63
N THR A 198 21.06 -2.91 3.49
CA THR A 198 19.60 -3.13 3.45
C THR A 198 19.21 -4.40 4.23
N VAL A 199 19.97 -5.48 4.07
CA VAL A 199 19.73 -6.75 4.78
C VAL A 199 20.00 -6.60 6.28
N GLU A 200 21.03 -5.84 6.67
CA GLU A 200 21.33 -5.53 8.07
C GLU A 200 20.22 -4.67 8.71
N MET A 201 19.71 -3.66 8.01
CA MET A 201 18.58 -2.84 8.47
C MET A 201 17.30 -3.69 8.62
N ASP A 202 17.00 -4.53 7.63
CA ASP A 202 15.87 -5.46 7.71
C ASP A 202 16.04 -6.43 8.89
N TYR A 203 17.25 -6.92 9.12
CA TYR A 203 17.59 -7.78 10.25
C TYR A 203 17.36 -7.09 11.59
N VAL A 204 17.84 -5.87 11.79
CA VAL A 204 17.57 -5.07 13.01
C VAL A 204 16.07 -4.87 13.21
N GLN A 205 15.33 -4.54 12.16
CA GLN A 205 13.87 -4.38 12.25
C GLN A 205 13.16 -5.70 12.63
N LYS A 206 13.61 -6.85 12.12
CA LYS A 206 13.07 -8.16 12.52
C LYS A 206 13.43 -8.51 13.96
N LEU A 207 14.62 -8.14 14.45
CA LEU A 207 14.99 -8.30 15.87
C LEU A 207 14.07 -7.46 16.79
N VAL A 208 13.75 -6.22 16.39
CA VAL A 208 12.78 -5.37 17.12
C VAL A 208 11.40 -6.02 17.16
N ASN A 209 10.93 -6.57 16.04
CA ASN A 209 9.64 -7.27 15.96
C ASN A 209 9.63 -8.51 16.86
N LEU A 210 10.69 -9.32 16.83
CA LEU A 210 10.86 -10.49 17.70
C LEU A 210 10.84 -10.11 19.18
N GLY A 211 11.52 -9.03 19.56
CA GLY A 211 11.50 -8.51 20.93
C GLY A 211 10.08 -8.14 21.37
N THR A 212 9.33 -7.47 20.48
CA THR A 212 7.95 -7.07 20.70
C THR A 212 7.00 -8.27 20.82
N SER A 213 7.11 -9.26 19.92
CA SER A 213 6.27 -10.46 19.95
C SER A 213 6.58 -11.36 21.14
N LYS A 214 7.86 -11.45 21.55
CA LYS A 214 8.28 -12.12 22.80
C LYS A 214 7.69 -11.46 24.04
N ALA A 215 7.71 -10.13 24.12
CA ALA A 215 7.11 -9.39 25.24
C ALA A 215 5.59 -9.60 25.31
N LYS A 216 4.91 -9.56 24.15
CA LYS A 216 3.47 -9.83 24.03
C LYS A 216 3.13 -11.26 24.45
N LEU A 217 3.87 -12.26 23.98
CA LEU A 217 3.69 -13.67 24.37
C LEU A 217 3.88 -13.89 25.87
N SER A 218 4.92 -13.27 26.46
CA SER A 218 5.17 -13.30 27.91
C SER A 218 3.99 -12.71 28.68
N THR A 219 3.46 -11.58 28.23
CA THR A 219 2.33 -10.89 28.85
C THR A 219 1.06 -11.74 28.83
N VAL A 220 0.68 -12.24 27.65
CA VAL A 220 -0.52 -13.09 27.50
C VAL A 220 -0.37 -14.41 28.26
N SER A 221 0.84 -14.98 28.32
CA SER A 221 1.11 -16.18 29.12
C SER A 221 0.95 -15.94 30.62
N LYS A 222 1.37 -14.77 31.13
CA LYS A 222 1.14 -14.39 32.54
C LYS A 222 -0.34 -14.20 32.85
N ILE A 223 -1.08 -13.54 31.96
CA ILE A 223 -2.53 -13.36 32.09
C ILE A 223 -3.24 -14.72 32.11
N LEU A 224 -2.88 -15.64 31.19
CA LEU A 224 -3.46 -16.97 31.17
C LEU A 224 -3.18 -17.72 32.47
N ARG A 225 -1.92 -17.71 32.95
CA ARG A 225 -1.54 -18.34 34.22
C ARG A 225 -2.38 -17.81 35.38
N ALA A 226 -2.51 -16.48 35.51
CA ALA A 226 -3.33 -15.85 36.55
C ALA A 226 -4.82 -16.26 36.46
N ALA A 227 -5.36 -16.33 35.24
CA ALA A 227 -6.74 -16.77 35.02
C ALA A 227 -6.97 -18.26 35.34
N THR A 228 -5.98 -19.14 35.11
CA THR A 228 -6.04 -20.55 35.53
C THR A 228 -5.88 -20.78 37.03
N VAL A 229 -5.21 -19.88 37.76
CA VAL A 229 -5.02 -20.02 39.21
C VAL A 229 -6.22 -19.48 40.00
N ALA A 230 -6.95 -18.52 39.44
CA ALA A 230 -8.12 -17.89 40.06
C ALA A 230 -9.45 -18.62 39.74
N GLU A 231 -9.46 -19.97 39.78
CA GLU A 231 -10.54 -20.88 39.29
C GLU A 231 -12.00 -20.53 39.66
N SER A 232 -12.27 -19.57 40.54
CA SER A 232 -13.61 -19.15 40.96
C SER A 232 -14.09 -17.75 40.50
N SER A 233 -13.30 -16.96 39.75
CA SER A 233 -13.66 -15.55 39.45
C SER A 233 -13.79 -15.16 37.98
N TYR A 234 -13.44 -16.03 37.03
CA TYR A 234 -13.41 -15.69 35.60
C TYR A 234 -14.47 -16.43 34.79
N ASP A 235 -15.12 -15.71 33.87
CA ASP A 235 -16.05 -16.25 32.89
C ASP A 235 -15.30 -17.20 31.90
N PRO A 236 -15.79 -18.44 31.68
CA PRO A 236 -15.24 -19.37 30.69
C PRO A 236 -15.00 -18.76 29.29
N ALA A 237 -15.83 -17.81 28.87
CA ALA A 237 -15.65 -17.13 27.58
C ALA A 237 -14.37 -16.26 27.57
N GLN A 238 -14.05 -15.60 28.68
CA GLN A 238 -12.84 -14.80 28.83
C GLN A 238 -11.58 -15.67 28.84
N VAL A 239 -11.61 -16.80 29.55
CA VAL A 239 -10.49 -17.76 29.57
C VAL A 239 -10.21 -18.31 28.16
N ASN A 240 -11.26 -18.65 27.41
CA ASN A 240 -11.12 -19.11 26.02
C ASN A 240 -10.59 -18.02 25.08
N ALA A 241 -10.96 -16.75 25.29
CA ALA A 241 -10.41 -15.63 24.54
C ALA A 241 -8.90 -15.46 24.79
N VAL A 242 -8.47 -15.55 26.06
CA VAL A 242 -7.04 -15.48 26.43
C VAL A 242 -6.25 -16.66 25.86
N LYS A 243 -6.82 -17.88 25.85
CA LYS A 243 -6.21 -19.06 25.20
C LYS A 243 -5.99 -18.84 23.70
N ARG A 244 -6.99 -18.30 22.98
CA ARG A 244 -6.85 -17.95 21.56
C ARG A 244 -5.79 -16.87 21.33
N ALA A 245 -5.79 -15.84 22.17
CA ALA A 245 -4.78 -14.78 22.10
C ALA A 245 -3.36 -15.33 22.33
N LYS A 246 -3.19 -16.28 23.26
CA LYS A 246 -1.91 -16.97 23.48
C LYS A 246 -1.46 -17.73 22.24
N CYS A 247 -2.33 -18.58 21.69
CA CYS A 247 -2.02 -19.36 20.49
C CYS A 247 -1.62 -18.47 19.30
N HIS A 248 -2.33 -17.34 19.12
CA HIS A 248 -1.96 -16.36 18.10
C HIS A 248 -0.61 -15.71 18.39
N ALA A 249 -0.34 -15.30 19.63
CA ALA A 249 0.94 -14.71 20.01
C ALA A 249 2.12 -15.70 19.84
N GLU A 250 1.91 -16.99 20.10
CA GLU A 250 2.92 -18.05 19.85
C GLU A 250 3.22 -18.17 18.35
N LYS A 251 2.19 -18.20 17.50
CA LYS A 251 2.38 -18.27 16.04
C LYS A 251 3.15 -17.07 15.50
N VAL A 252 2.81 -15.85 15.96
CA VAL A 252 3.52 -14.63 15.56
C VAL A 252 4.97 -14.67 16.02
N TYR A 253 5.24 -15.09 17.27
CA TYR A 253 6.60 -15.21 17.79
C TYR A 253 7.45 -16.22 17.00
N VAL A 254 6.90 -17.38 16.66
CA VAL A 254 7.60 -18.39 15.85
C VAL A 254 7.89 -17.85 14.45
N HIS A 255 6.91 -17.22 13.80
CA HIS A 255 7.10 -16.60 12.48
C HIS A 255 8.16 -15.50 12.50
N ASP A 256 8.14 -14.61 13.50
CA ASP A 256 9.18 -13.59 13.66
C ASP A 256 10.54 -14.24 13.92
N MET A 257 10.58 -15.41 14.58
CA MET A 257 11.83 -16.11 14.85
C MET A 257 12.43 -16.75 13.62
N GLU A 258 11.62 -17.40 12.80
CA GLU A 258 12.02 -17.94 11.50
C GLU A 258 12.57 -16.82 10.61
N ALA A 259 11.87 -15.68 10.52
CA ALA A 259 12.31 -14.53 9.72
C ALA A 259 13.67 -13.96 10.17
N VAL A 260 13.97 -13.96 11.47
CA VAL A 260 15.28 -13.55 12.00
C VAL A 260 16.36 -14.59 11.64
N GLN A 261 16.07 -15.88 11.79
CA GLN A 261 17.02 -16.96 11.48
C GLN A 261 17.38 -17.01 9.99
N ASP A 262 16.41 -16.76 9.11
CA ASP A 262 16.65 -16.68 7.67
C ASP A 262 17.66 -15.57 7.33
N LEU A 263 17.55 -14.42 7.99
CA LEU A 263 18.48 -13.30 7.81
C LEU A 263 19.84 -13.56 8.47
N GLU A 264 19.89 -14.23 9.62
CA GLU A 264 21.14 -14.68 10.25
C GLU A 264 21.93 -15.60 9.32
N ASN A 265 21.24 -16.54 8.66
CA ASN A 265 21.85 -17.43 7.66
C ASN A 265 22.32 -16.66 6.42
N GLN A 266 21.54 -15.68 5.95
CA GLN A 266 21.89 -14.86 4.79
C GLN A 266 23.12 -13.97 5.04
N LEU A 267 23.28 -13.47 6.25
CA LEU A 267 24.40 -12.63 6.68
C LEU A 267 25.60 -13.44 7.22
N ASP A 268 25.51 -14.77 7.25
CA ASP A 268 26.51 -15.69 7.84
C ASP A 268 26.88 -15.31 9.30
N LEU A 269 25.89 -14.91 10.08
CA LEU A 269 26.06 -14.49 11.47
C LEU A 269 26.17 -15.70 12.40
N LYS A 270 27.23 -15.75 13.20
CA LYS A 270 27.43 -16.78 14.23
C LYS A 270 26.69 -16.47 15.54
N GLU A 271 26.49 -15.18 15.82
CA GLU A 271 25.83 -14.70 17.02
C GLU A 271 24.80 -13.63 16.68
N ARG A 272 23.68 -13.67 17.41
CA ARG A 272 22.58 -12.72 17.24
C ARG A 272 22.97 -11.34 17.76
N TRP A 273 22.64 -10.30 17.01
CA TRP A 273 22.86 -8.92 17.46
C TRP A 273 21.97 -8.60 18.66
N THR A 274 22.55 -7.88 19.62
CA THR A 274 21.85 -7.43 20.83
C THR A 274 21.83 -5.91 20.89
N THR A 275 20.99 -5.35 21.75
CA THR A 275 20.90 -3.89 21.95
C THR A 275 22.21 -3.24 22.40
N ASP A 276 23.18 -4.05 22.83
CA ASP A 276 24.48 -3.59 23.32
C ASP A 276 25.55 -3.59 22.22
N CYS A 277 25.25 -4.16 21.04
CA CYS A 277 26.15 -4.21 19.89
C CYS A 277 26.10 -2.90 19.10
N GLU A 278 27.24 -2.45 18.55
CA GLU A 278 27.29 -1.25 17.70
C GLU A 278 26.48 -1.46 16.42
N GLU A 279 26.47 -2.68 15.87
CA GLU A 279 25.77 -3.07 14.66
C GLU A 279 24.24 -2.96 14.81
N TYR A 280 23.72 -3.17 16.02
CA TYR A 280 22.29 -3.00 16.33
C TYR A 280 21.89 -1.52 16.44
N ASN A 281 22.80 -0.68 16.94
CA ASN A 281 22.54 0.74 17.22
C ASN A 281 22.97 1.67 16.08
N GLY A 282 23.84 1.19 15.19
CA GLY A 282 24.56 1.97 14.18
C GLY A 282 23.96 1.91 12.78
N GLY A 283 22.67 1.57 12.64
CA GLY A 283 21.98 1.65 11.35
C GLY A 283 22.27 3.01 10.68
N PRO A 284 22.72 3.05 9.41
CA PRO A 284 23.15 4.31 8.81
C PRO A 284 21.96 5.27 8.73
N LEU A 285 22.22 6.52 9.12
CA LEU A 285 21.31 7.66 8.87
C LEU A 285 20.99 7.81 7.38
#